data_AF-A0A9J5YXL6-F1
#
_entry.id   AF-A0A9J5YXL6-F1
#
_cell.length_a   1.000
_cell.length_b   1.000
_cell.length_c   1.000
_cell.angle_alpha   90.00
_cell.angle_beta   90.00
_cell.angle_gamma   90.00
#
_symmetry.space_group_name_H-M   'P 1'
#
loop_
_entity.id
_entity.type
_entity.pdbx_description
1 polymer ?
#
loop_
_entity_poly.entity_id
_entity_poly.type
_entity_poly.pdbx_seq_one_letter_code
_entity_poly.pdbx_strand_id
1 'polypeptide(L)'
;MPGMQRERVALTKVPKIKFVIIIAGAKFGGLQFGCPKLASNAFASPIECPSLHFIGEKDPRILNEEELVGCFMNPVVIYYPEGHKVPNLDAESIETVIEFINKVKKIKIPLQGNSNL
;
A
#
# COMPACT_ATOMS: atom_id res chain seq x y z
N MET A 1 5.00 4.02 0.58
CA MET A 1 5.91 4.13 -0.59
C MET A 1 5.35 4.97 -1.74
N PRO A 2 4.12 4.77 -2.25
CA PRO A 2 3.64 5.52 -3.43
C PRO A 2 3.69 7.04 -3.27
N GLY A 3 3.29 7.56 -2.11
CA GLY A 3 3.44 8.98 -1.79
C GLY A 3 4.89 9.47 -1.81
N MET A 4 5.83 8.73 -1.23
CA MET A 4 7.27 9.08 -1.30
C MET A 4 7.80 9.11 -2.74
N GLN A 5 7.30 8.22 -3.61
CA GLN A 5 7.65 8.24 -5.03
C GLN A 5 7.04 9.46 -5.75
N ARG A 6 5.79 9.84 -5.42
CA ARG A 6 5.16 11.08 -5.90
C ARG A 6 5.99 12.31 -5.51
N GLU A 7 6.46 12.36 -4.27
CA GLU A 7 7.33 13.43 -3.76
C GLU A 7 8.77 13.37 -4.28
N ARG A 8 9.11 12.39 -5.14
CA ARG A 8 10.44 12.19 -5.74
C ARG A 8 11.57 11.97 -4.72
N VAL A 9 11.24 11.45 -3.54
CA VAL A 9 12.23 11.15 -2.47
C VAL A 9 12.58 9.66 -2.36
N ALA A 10 11.81 8.78 -3.02
CA ALA A 10 12.10 7.34 -3.10
C ALA A 10 11.71 6.79 -4.49
N LEU A 11 12.35 5.69 -4.92
CA LEU A 11 12.00 4.98 -6.17
C LEU A 11 11.97 5.88 -7.42
N THR A 12 12.91 6.82 -7.54
CA THR A 12 12.96 7.84 -8.61
C THR A 12 13.47 7.32 -9.95
N LYS A 13 14.13 6.15 -9.97
CA LYS A 13 14.73 5.53 -11.16
C LYS A 13 13.91 4.37 -11.73
N VAL A 14 12.69 4.18 -11.24
CA VAL A 14 11.78 3.12 -11.70
C VAL A 14 10.43 3.72 -12.10
N PRO A 15 9.62 3.04 -12.93
CA PRO A 15 8.28 3.52 -13.26
C PRO A 15 7.41 3.78 -12.02
N LYS A 16 6.37 4.61 -12.18
CA LYS A 16 5.39 4.89 -11.13
C LYS A 16 4.77 3.58 -10.61
N ILE A 17 4.70 3.44 -9.29
CA ILE A 17 3.97 2.36 -8.62
C ILE A 17 2.51 2.40 -9.07
N LYS A 18 2.04 1.27 -9.59
CA LYS A 18 0.68 1.13 -10.14
C LYS A 18 -0.34 0.66 -9.13
N PHE A 19 0.08 -0.18 -8.19
CA PHE A 19 -0.72 -0.69 -7.08
C PHE A 19 0.22 -1.17 -5.98
N VAL A 20 -0.32 -1.42 -4.79
CA VAL A 20 0.41 -2.05 -3.68
C VAL A 20 -0.42 -3.16 -3.07
N ILE A 21 0.27 -4.20 -2.58
CA ILE A 21 -0.29 -5.20 -1.67
C ILE A 21 0.54 -5.08 -0.40
N ILE A 22 -0.12 -4.79 0.72
CA ILE A 22 0.51 -4.48 1.99
C ILE A 22 0.06 -5.52 3.00
N ILE A 23 1.00 -6.20 3.63
CA ILE A 23 0.74 -7.23 4.65
C ILE A 23 1.34 -6.73 5.96
N ALA A 24 0.49 -6.54 6.98
CA ALA A 24 0.89 -6.06 8.30
C ALA A 24 1.73 -4.76 8.24
N GLY A 25 1.33 -3.82 7.39
CA GLY A 25 2.10 -2.60 7.10
C GLY A 25 1.64 -1.40 7.94
N ALA A 26 2.59 -0.57 8.37
CA ALA A 26 2.32 0.64 9.14
C ALA A 26 2.72 1.92 8.41
N LYS A 27 2.08 3.04 8.76
CA LYS A 27 2.43 4.36 8.26
C LYS A 27 3.77 4.82 8.80
N PHE A 28 4.72 5.06 7.90
CA PHE A 28 6.02 5.61 8.28
C PHE A 28 5.88 7.10 8.63
N GLY A 29 5.96 7.43 9.91
CA GLY A 29 5.56 8.76 10.43
C GLY A 29 4.15 8.84 11.00
N GLY A 30 3.50 7.70 11.26
CA GLY A 30 2.18 7.59 11.89
C GLY A 30 2.18 7.68 13.42
N LEU A 31 1.14 7.14 14.05
CA LEU A 31 0.88 7.23 15.50
C LEU A 31 2.08 6.80 16.37
N GLN A 32 2.74 5.70 16.02
CA GLN A 32 3.84 5.14 16.83
C GLN A 32 5.24 5.36 16.24
N PHE A 33 5.34 5.77 14.97
CA PHE A 33 6.61 5.97 14.29
C PHE A 33 6.86 7.45 14.10
N GLY A 34 8.00 7.97 14.58
CA GLY A 34 8.37 9.36 14.33
C GLY A 34 8.35 9.67 12.83
N CYS A 35 8.07 10.92 12.45
CA CYS A 35 7.97 11.34 11.05
C CYS A 35 9.36 11.73 10.52
N PRO A 36 10.10 10.84 9.83
CA PRO A 36 11.36 11.22 9.20
C PRO A 36 11.08 12.20 8.06
N LYS A 37 12.09 13.03 7.74
CA LYS A 37 12.03 13.96 6.61
C LYS A 37 11.61 13.27 5.30
N LEU A 38 12.01 12.01 5.12
CA LEU A 38 11.64 11.17 3.99
C LEU A 38 10.12 10.97 3.82
N ALA A 39 9.36 10.93 4.91
CA ALA A 39 7.92 10.65 4.90
C ALA A 39 7.05 11.90 5.09
N SER A 40 7.65 13.06 5.36
CA SER A 40 6.98 14.33 5.70
C SER A 40 5.76 14.65 4.84
N ASN A 41 5.90 14.56 3.51
CA ASN A 41 4.82 14.85 2.56
C ASN A 41 4.20 13.59 1.93
N ALA A 42 4.69 12.40 2.29
CA ALA A 42 4.27 11.15 1.66
C ALA A 42 2.79 10.83 1.89
N PHE A 43 2.20 11.34 2.96
CA PHE A 43 0.80 11.10 3.33
C PHE A 43 -0.02 12.40 3.44
N ALA A 44 0.50 13.53 2.93
CA ALA A 44 -0.17 14.83 2.99
C ALA A 44 -1.41 14.92 2.07
N SER A 45 -1.50 14.03 1.09
CA SER A 45 -2.68 13.85 0.23
C SER A 45 -2.93 12.35 0.02
N PRO A 46 -4.19 11.94 -0.18
CA PRO A 46 -4.55 10.55 -0.37
C PRO A 46 -3.70 9.86 -1.45
N ILE A 47 -3.38 8.59 -1.22
CA ILE A 47 -2.66 7.76 -2.17
C ILE A 47 -3.66 7.14 -3.14
N GLU A 48 -3.53 7.50 -4.42
CA GLU A 48 -4.53 7.18 -5.44
C GLU A 48 -4.35 5.79 -6.08
N CYS A 49 -3.17 5.16 -5.97
CA CYS A 49 -2.99 3.85 -6.58
C CYS A 49 -3.82 2.78 -5.85
N PRO A 50 -4.45 1.83 -6.57
CA PRO A 50 -5.13 0.71 -5.93
C PRO A 50 -4.27 0.02 -4.88
N SER A 51 -4.88 -0.31 -3.74
CA SER A 51 -4.20 -0.98 -2.65
C SER A 51 -5.04 -2.09 -2.06
N LEU A 52 -4.39 -3.22 -1.79
CA LEU A 52 -4.91 -4.30 -0.97
C LEU A 52 -4.11 -4.35 0.33
N HIS A 53 -4.80 -4.38 1.46
CA HIS A 53 -4.20 -4.41 2.80
C HIS A 53 -4.66 -5.65 3.55
N PHE A 54 -3.73 -6.34 4.19
CA PHE A 54 -4.00 -7.42 5.13
C PHE A 54 -3.69 -6.94 6.54
N ILE A 55 -4.70 -6.96 7.41
CA ILE A 55 -4.60 -6.49 8.79
C ILE A 55 -4.74 -7.66 9.76
N GLY A 56 -3.74 -7.84 10.62
CA GLY A 56 -3.78 -8.87 11.65
C GLY A 56 -4.58 -8.38 12.86
N GLU A 57 -5.69 -9.03 13.20
CA GLU A 57 -6.55 -8.65 14.33
C GLU A 57 -5.80 -8.67 15.67
N LYS A 58 -4.76 -9.50 15.77
CA LYS A 58 -3.90 -9.61 16.97
C LYS A 58 -2.57 -8.89 16.82
N ASP A 59 -2.37 -8.08 15.77
CA ASP A 59 -1.15 -7.28 15.66
C ASP A 59 -1.19 -6.17 16.72
N PRO A 60 -0.17 -6.06 17.59
CA PRO A 60 -0.08 -4.95 18.55
C PRO A 60 -0.04 -3.57 17.88
N ARG A 61 0.15 -3.50 16.56
CA ARG A 61 0.20 -2.26 15.77
C ARG A 61 -1.03 -2.06 14.90
N ILE A 62 -2.14 -2.76 15.11
CA ILE A 62 -3.37 -2.66 14.32
C ILE A 62 -3.80 -1.20 14.06
N LEU A 63 -3.71 -0.31 15.06
CA LEU A 63 -4.04 1.11 14.88
C LEU A 63 -3.16 1.83 13.84
N ASN A 64 -1.88 1.44 13.71
CA ASN A 64 -1.00 2.00 12.68
C ASN A 64 -1.28 1.40 11.29
N GLU A 65 -1.79 0.18 11.24
CA GLU A 65 -2.23 -0.47 9.99
C GLU A 65 -3.50 0.23 9.48
N GLU A 66 -4.47 0.44 10.37
CA GLU A 66 -5.70 1.19 10.06
C GLU A 66 -5.40 2.65 9.67
N GLU A 67 -4.47 3.32 10.34
CA GLU A 67 -4.02 4.66 9.96
C GLU A 67 -3.41 4.67 8.55
N LEU A 68 -2.62 3.65 8.22
CA LEU A 68 -2.06 3.51 6.87
C LEU A 68 -3.16 3.29 5.84
N VAL A 69 -4.14 2.45 6.12
CA VAL A 69 -5.30 2.20 5.25
C VAL A 69 -6.04 3.50 4.95
N GLY A 70 -6.27 4.33 5.98
CA GLY A 70 -6.91 5.64 5.84
C GLY A 70 -6.17 6.63 4.93
N CYS A 71 -4.90 6.36 4.60
CA CYS A 71 -4.14 7.18 3.66
C CYS A 71 -4.40 6.83 2.18
N PHE A 72 -5.10 5.74 1.87
CA PHE A 72 -5.35 5.29 0.49
C PHE A 72 -6.78 5.61 0.04
N MET A 73 -6.94 5.87 -1.26
CA MET A 73 -8.27 6.00 -1.88
C MET A 73 -8.86 4.62 -2.16
N ASN A 74 -10.06 4.35 -1.63
CA ASN A 74 -10.82 3.11 -1.85
C ASN A 74 -9.97 1.83 -1.64
N PRO A 75 -9.31 1.67 -0.48
CA PRO A 75 -8.51 0.49 -0.20
C PRO A 75 -9.39 -0.76 -0.12
N VAL A 76 -8.87 -1.89 -0.61
CA VAL A 76 -9.42 -3.22 -0.30
C VAL A 76 -8.72 -3.70 0.96
N VAL A 77 -9.48 -4.20 1.94
CA VAL A 77 -8.96 -4.60 3.26
C VAL A 77 -9.44 -6.00 3.57
N ILE A 78 -8.52 -6.86 4.03
CA ILE A 78 -8.80 -8.21 4.53
C ILE A 78 -8.25 -8.28 5.96
N TYR A 79 -9.11 -8.62 6.92
CA TYR A 79 -8.69 -8.90 8.30
C TYR A 79 -8.42 -10.39 8.45
N TYR A 80 -7.41 -10.75 9.24
CA TYR A 80 -7.07 -12.14 9.53
C TYR A 80 -6.78 -12.33 11.03
N PRO A 81 -7.10 -13.51 11.60
CA PRO A 81 -7.16 -13.70 13.06
C PRO A 81 -5.79 -13.77 13.75
N GLU A 82 -4.70 -13.88 12.99
CA GLU A 82 -3.34 -13.85 13.50
C GLU A 82 -2.83 -12.41 13.78
N GLY A 83 -1.63 -12.32 14.35
CA GLY A 83 -0.92 -11.05 14.52
C GLY A 83 0.02 -10.77 13.35
N HIS A 84 1.15 -10.12 13.60
CA HIS A 84 2.12 -9.70 12.58
C HIS A 84 2.74 -10.85 11.76
N LYS A 85 2.03 -11.35 10.75
CA LYS A 85 2.44 -12.51 9.94
C LYS A 85 1.94 -12.35 8.51
N VAL A 86 2.44 -13.20 7.61
CA VAL A 86 1.81 -13.40 6.31
C VAL A 86 0.57 -14.28 6.55
N PRO A 87 -0.64 -13.85 6.14
CA PRO A 87 -1.86 -14.57 6.43
C PRO A 87 -1.96 -15.88 5.64
N ASN A 88 -2.56 -16.89 6.26
CA ASN A 88 -3.16 -17.99 5.51
C ASN A 88 -4.51 -17.50 4.99
N LEU A 89 -4.77 -17.69 3.70
CA LEU A 89 -6.00 -17.19 3.07
C LEU A 89 -7.09 -18.26 3.10
N ASP A 90 -8.27 -17.90 3.57
CA ASP A 90 -9.49 -18.69 3.40
C ASP A 90 -10.10 -18.46 1.99
N ALA A 91 -11.19 -19.16 1.69
CA ALA A 91 -11.82 -19.10 0.37
C ALA A 91 -12.28 -17.68 0.00
N GLU A 92 -12.86 -16.94 0.96
CA GLU A 92 -13.34 -15.57 0.76
C GLU A 92 -12.19 -14.58 0.50
N SER A 93 -11.11 -14.70 1.29
CA SER A 93 -9.90 -13.91 1.12
C SER A 93 -9.22 -14.20 -0.23
N ILE A 94 -9.19 -15.48 -0.64
CA ILE A 94 -8.66 -15.88 -1.95
C ILE A 94 -9.47 -15.23 -3.09
N GLU A 95 -10.79 -15.25 -3.02
CA GLU A 95 -11.67 -14.62 -4.02
C GLU A 95 -11.39 -13.12 -4.12
N THR A 96 -11.35 -12.42 -2.98
CA THR A 96 -11.05 -10.98 -2.91
C THR A 96 -9.67 -10.65 -3.51
N VAL A 97 -8.65 -11.46 -3.23
CA VAL A 97 -7.30 -11.31 -3.80
C VAL A 97 -7.32 -11.49 -5.31
N ILE A 98 -8.01 -12.51 -5.81
CA ILE A 98 -8.14 -12.79 -7.24
C ILE A 98 -8.83 -11.62 -7.95
N GLU A 99 -9.92 -11.10 -7.38
CA GLU A 99 -10.62 -9.93 -7.91
C GLU A 99 -9.71 -8.70 -7.98
N PHE A 100 -8.97 -8.42 -6.90
CA PHE A 100 -8.01 -7.32 -6.87
C PHE A 100 -6.93 -7.48 -7.95
N ILE A 101 -6.34 -8.68 -8.08
CA ILE A 101 -5.33 -8.98 -9.10
C ILE A 101 -5.90 -8.79 -10.51
N ASN A 102 -7.11 -9.27 -10.76
CA ASN A 102 -7.79 -9.14 -12.05
C ASN A 102 -8.09 -7.66 -12.39
N LYS A 103 -8.42 -6.85 -11.39
CA LYS A 103 -8.58 -5.39 -11.54
C LYS A 103 -7.26 -4.73 -11.92
N VAL A 104 -6.17 -4.98 -11.19
CA VAL A 104 -4.89 -4.29 -11.42
C VAL A 104 -4.17 -4.77 -12.68
N LYS A 105 -4.40 -6.02 -13.13
CA LYS A 105 -3.91 -6.53 -14.42
C LYS A 105 -4.42 -5.71 -15.62
N LYS A 106 -5.58 -5.08 -15.51
CA LYS A 106 -6.19 -4.25 -16.57
C LYS A 106 -5.59 -2.84 -16.63
N ILE A 107 -4.73 -2.45 -15.68
CA ILE A 107 -4.06 -1.15 -15.67
C ILE A 107 -3.03 -1.12 -16.80
N LYS A 108 -3.29 -0.30 -17.83
CA LYS A 108 -2.37 -0.14 -18.97
C LYS A 108 -1.01 0.36 -18.49
N ILE A 109 0.06 -0.15 -19.10
CA ILE A 109 1.41 0.39 -18.95
C ILE A 109 1.52 1.54 -19.95
N PRO A 110 1.77 2.80 -19.54
CA PRO A 110 2.21 3.80 -20.49
C PRO A 110 3.54 3.33 -21.07
N LEU A 111 3.64 3.21 -22.39
CA LEU A 111 4.93 3.04 -23.06
C LEU A 111 5.82 4.18 -22.57
N GLN A 112 6.93 3.85 -21.90
CA GLN A 112 7.93 4.85 -21.61
C GLN A 112 8.48 5.32 -22.95
N GLY A 113 8.18 6.56 -23.33
CA GLY A 113 8.86 7.21 -24.42
C GLY A 113 10.35 7.22 -24.10
N ASN A 114 11.17 6.77 -25.05
CA ASN A 114 12.62 6.85 -24.98
C ASN A 114 13.02 8.33 -24.78
N SER A 115 13.22 8.75 -23.55
CA SER A 115 13.98 9.97 -23.27
C SER A 115 15.45 9.59 -23.35
N ASN A 116 16.00 9.71 -24.57
CA ASN A 116 17.44 9.80 -24.75
C ASN A 116 17.92 11.02 -23.95
N LEU A 117 18.74 10.75 -22.92
CA LEU A 117 19.71 11.67 -22.35
C LEU A 117 21.09 11.11 -22.67
#